data_AF-A0A254UI80-F1
#
_entry.id   AF-A0A254UI80-F1
#
_cell.length_a   1.000
_cell.length_b   1.000
_cell.length_c   1.000
_cell.angle_alpha   90.00
_cell.angle_beta   90.00
_cell.angle_gamma   90.00
#
_symmetry.space_group_name_H-M   'P 1'
#
loop_
_entity.id
_entity.type
_entity.pdbx_description
1 polymer ?
#
loop_
_entity_poly.entity_id
_entity_poly.type
_entity_poly.pdbx_seq_one_letter_code
_entity_poly.pdbx_strand_id
1 'polypeptide(L)'
;MTDTISDDVHRRSSPLPPAPMDDYAFPELRLKRTMDDPEKTPLLLVACGSFSPITYLHLRMFEMAADYVKFSTDFELVGGYLSPVSDAYRKAGLASAEHRVAMCQLAVDQTSDWLMVDTWEPMQKEYQPTAVVLDHFDHEINTVRQGIEAGNGTRKPIQIALLAGADLVHTMSTPGVWSEKDLDHILGKYGTFIVERTGTDIDEALAALQTWKKNIHVIQQLIQNDVSSTKIRLFLRRDMSVRYLIPVPVIHYIEQHNLYKDDSTASTDKGKGRQEPGSSG
;
A
#
# COMPACT_ATOMS: atom_id res chain seq x y z
N MET A 1 39.50 -10.35 -25.07
CA MET A 1 38.49 -10.60 -24.03
C MET A 1 38.55 -9.41 -23.09
N THR A 2 37.70 -8.42 -23.36
CA THR A 2 37.62 -7.20 -22.55
C THR A 2 36.34 -7.28 -21.74
N ASP A 3 36.53 -7.41 -20.42
CA ASP A 3 35.48 -7.33 -19.41
C ASP A 3 34.76 -5.97 -19.51
N THR A 4 33.46 -6.02 -19.80
CA THR A 4 32.55 -4.91 -19.53
C THR A 4 31.77 -5.28 -18.28
N ILE A 5 32.33 -4.92 -17.12
CA ILE A 5 31.56 -4.74 -15.90
C ILE A 5 30.67 -3.53 -16.16
N SER A 6 29.38 -3.78 -16.42
CA SER A 6 28.39 -2.72 -16.58
C SER A 6 28.15 -2.08 -15.22
N ASP A 7 28.83 -0.96 -14.95
CA ASP A 7 28.54 -0.09 -13.82
C ASP A 7 27.14 0.51 -13.98
N ASP A 8 26.16 -0.10 -13.32
CA ASP A 8 24.77 0.39 -13.22
C ASP A 8 24.66 1.70 -12.37
N VAL A 9 25.80 2.27 -11.99
CA VAL A 9 25.98 3.38 -11.04
C VAL A 9 25.73 4.75 -11.70
N HIS A 10 25.76 4.85 -13.02
CA HIS A 10 25.68 6.12 -13.75
C HIS A 10 24.60 6.19 -14.82
N ARG A 11 23.64 5.26 -14.82
CA ARG A 11 22.49 5.39 -15.72
C ARG A 11 21.66 6.59 -15.25
N ARG A 12 21.75 7.71 -15.98
CA ARG A 12 20.84 8.86 -15.83
C ARG A 12 19.43 8.31 -15.72
N SER A 13 18.73 8.67 -14.66
CA SER A 13 17.31 8.35 -14.49
C SER A 13 16.59 8.83 -15.75
N SER A 14 15.95 7.90 -16.45
CA SER A 14 14.95 8.28 -17.44
C SER A 14 13.95 9.20 -16.72
N PRO A 15 13.47 10.29 -17.36
CA PRO A 15 12.43 11.11 -16.76
C PRO A 15 11.27 10.19 -16.39
N LEU A 16 10.94 10.22 -15.10
CA LEU A 16 9.90 9.37 -14.55
C LEU A 16 8.57 9.83 -15.16
N PRO A 17 7.74 8.90 -15.66
CA PRO A 17 6.42 9.28 -16.12
C PRO A 17 5.66 9.93 -14.96
N PRO A 18 4.89 11.01 -15.20
CA PRO A 18 4.02 11.57 -14.18
C PRO A 18 3.07 10.48 -13.67
N ALA A 19 2.73 10.53 -12.38
CA ALA A 19 1.74 9.62 -11.83
C ALA A 19 0.43 9.78 -12.62
N PRO A 20 -0.18 8.70 -13.13
CA PRO A 20 -1.41 8.78 -13.91
C PRO A 20 -2.59 9.15 -12.98
N MET A 21 -2.77 10.45 -12.76
CA MET A 21 -3.74 11.02 -11.83
C MET A 21 -4.85 11.82 -12.53
N ASP A 22 -4.81 11.92 -13.86
CA ASP A 22 -5.75 12.76 -14.63
C ASP A 22 -6.84 11.95 -15.36
N ASP A 23 -6.55 10.71 -15.77
CA ASP A 23 -7.50 9.80 -16.44
C ASP A 23 -7.42 8.41 -15.79
N TYR A 24 -8.41 8.07 -14.95
CA TYR A 24 -8.44 6.78 -14.27
C TYR A 24 -8.73 5.63 -15.25
N ALA A 25 -7.90 4.60 -15.19
CA ALA A 25 -8.15 3.29 -15.78
C ALA A 25 -7.69 2.22 -14.81
N PHE A 26 -8.50 1.17 -14.63
CA PHE A 26 -8.15 0.06 -13.74
C PHE A 26 -6.85 -0.62 -14.23
N PRO A 27 -5.81 -0.76 -13.38
CA PRO A 27 -4.54 -1.32 -13.81
C PRO A 27 -4.65 -2.84 -14.01
N GLU A 28 -4.42 -3.35 -15.22
CA GLU A 28 -4.57 -4.78 -15.51
C GLU A 28 -3.29 -5.47 -16.00
N LEU A 29 -2.19 -4.72 -16.15
CA LEU A 29 -1.00 -5.17 -16.87
C LEU A 29 -0.44 -6.52 -16.38
N ARG A 30 -0.47 -6.74 -15.06
CA ARG A 30 0.07 -7.94 -14.40
C ARG A 30 -1.03 -8.84 -13.82
N LEU A 31 -2.30 -8.57 -14.15
CA LEU A 31 -3.42 -9.38 -13.67
C LEU A 31 -3.52 -10.67 -14.50
N LYS A 32 -3.58 -11.81 -13.81
CA LYS A 32 -3.71 -13.11 -14.47
C LYS A 32 -5.03 -13.20 -15.24
N ARG A 33 -4.97 -13.75 -16.47
CA ARG A 33 -6.14 -13.87 -17.36
C ARG A 33 -6.85 -15.21 -17.25
N THR A 34 -6.10 -16.26 -16.98
CA THR A 34 -6.58 -17.65 -16.89
C THR A 34 -5.94 -18.31 -15.68
N MET A 35 -6.71 -19.07 -14.91
CA MET A 35 -6.21 -19.83 -13.76
C MET A 35 -5.29 -20.98 -14.18
N ASP A 36 -4.39 -21.40 -13.28
CA ASP A 36 -3.58 -22.61 -13.47
C ASP A 36 -4.35 -23.86 -13.04
N ASP A 37 -5.14 -23.74 -11.96
CA ASP A 37 -5.91 -24.83 -11.38
C ASP A 37 -7.42 -24.47 -11.33
N PRO A 38 -8.27 -25.10 -12.17
CA PRO A 38 -9.70 -24.85 -12.19
C PRO A 38 -10.41 -25.22 -10.89
N GLU A 39 -9.80 -25.99 -9.99
CA GLU A 39 -10.43 -26.40 -8.73
C GLU A 39 -10.21 -25.39 -7.60
N LYS A 40 -9.18 -24.53 -7.73
CA LYS A 40 -8.87 -23.50 -6.73
C LYS A 40 -9.86 -22.33 -6.76
N THR A 41 -9.83 -21.55 -5.68
CA THR A 41 -10.54 -20.27 -5.61
C THR A 41 -9.58 -19.14 -6.02
N PRO A 42 -9.88 -18.34 -7.06
CA PRO A 42 -9.01 -17.24 -7.45
C PRO A 42 -9.05 -16.12 -6.39
N LEU A 43 -7.89 -15.58 -6.03
CA LEU A 43 -7.71 -14.60 -4.96
C LEU A 43 -6.90 -13.41 -5.44
N LEU A 44 -7.34 -12.21 -5.06
CA LEU A 44 -6.62 -10.96 -5.29
C LEU A 44 -6.42 -10.21 -3.98
N LEU A 45 -5.18 -9.79 -3.74
CA LEU A 45 -4.78 -9.11 -2.51
C LEU A 45 -4.69 -7.60 -2.74
N VAL A 46 -5.33 -6.82 -1.86
CA VAL A 46 -5.29 -5.36 -1.88
C VAL A 46 -4.65 -4.87 -0.59
N ALA A 47 -3.54 -4.14 -0.66
CA ALA A 47 -2.97 -3.43 0.50
C ALA A 47 -3.31 -1.94 0.42
N CYS A 48 -4.26 -1.51 1.24
CA CYS A 48 -4.54 -0.09 1.43
C CYS A 48 -3.55 0.52 2.43
N GLY A 49 -3.03 1.71 2.15
CA GLY A 49 -2.06 2.30 3.05
C GLY A 49 -1.57 3.68 2.68
N SER A 50 -0.87 4.32 3.62
CA SER A 50 -0.26 5.62 3.37
C SER A 50 0.89 5.54 2.38
N PHE A 51 1.79 4.54 2.49
CA PHE A 51 3.00 4.41 1.66
C PHE A 51 3.83 5.71 1.55
N SER A 52 4.15 6.32 2.69
CA SER A 52 4.86 7.62 2.74
C SER A 52 6.21 7.54 3.48
N PRO A 53 7.25 6.96 2.85
CA PRO A 53 7.25 6.31 1.54
C PRO A 53 6.92 4.80 1.64
N ILE A 54 6.74 4.14 0.49
CA ILE A 54 6.78 2.67 0.39
C ILE A 54 8.15 2.14 0.86
N THR A 55 8.18 0.92 1.40
CA THR A 55 9.40 0.26 1.90
C THR A 55 9.44 -1.20 1.47
N TYR A 56 10.60 -1.86 1.58
CA TYR A 56 10.67 -3.31 1.33
C TYR A 56 9.79 -4.13 2.27
N LEU A 57 9.44 -3.62 3.45
CA LEU A 57 8.48 -4.30 4.31
C LEU A 57 7.10 -4.41 3.64
N HIS A 58 6.63 -3.35 2.97
CA HIS A 58 5.34 -3.38 2.28
C HIS A 58 5.32 -4.43 1.16
N LEU A 59 6.39 -4.46 0.36
CA LEU A 59 6.55 -5.46 -0.70
C LEU A 59 6.69 -6.88 -0.12
N ARG A 60 7.42 -7.03 1.00
CA ARG A 60 7.62 -8.33 1.63
C ARG A 60 6.32 -8.91 2.20
N MET A 61 5.36 -8.07 2.63
CA MET A 61 4.04 -8.56 3.08
C MET A 61 3.33 -9.32 1.96
N PHE A 62 3.41 -8.85 0.71
CA PHE A 62 2.81 -9.52 -0.44
C PHE A 62 3.46 -10.89 -0.70
N GLU A 63 4.80 -10.97 -0.67
CA GLU A 63 5.51 -12.22 -0.86
C GLU A 63 5.19 -13.24 0.25
N MET A 64 5.10 -12.79 1.50
CA MET A 64 4.70 -13.65 2.62
C MET A 64 3.26 -14.17 2.46
N ALA A 65 2.35 -13.31 1.99
CA ALA A 65 0.98 -13.71 1.71
C ALA A 65 0.90 -14.68 0.52
N ALA A 66 1.70 -14.47 -0.53
CA ALA A 66 1.76 -15.36 -1.68
C ALA A 66 2.26 -16.77 -1.27
N ASP A 67 3.31 -16.85 -0.45
CA ASP A 67 3.80 -18.12 0.11
C ASP A 67 2.70 -18.80 0.95
N TYR A 68 2.06 -18.06 1.86
CA TYR A 68 0.99 -18.61 2.69
C TYR A 68 -0.20 -19.12 1.87
N VAL A 69 -0.65 -18.34 0.88
CA VAL A 69 -1.72 -18.74 -0.05
C VAL A 69 -1.36 -20.05 -0.75
N LYS A 70 -0.13 -20.15 -1.25
CA LYS A 70 0.34 -21.32 -2.00
C LYS A 70 0.40 -22.60 -1.15
N PHE A 71 0.83 -22.50 0.11
CA PHE A 71 1.13 -23.67 0.94
C PHE A 71 0.08 -24.00 1.99
N SER A 72 -0.84 -23.09 2.30
CA SER A 72 -1.75 -23.21 3.44
C SER A 72 -3.22 -22.96 3.13
N THR A 73 -3.56 -22.74 1.85
CA THR A 73 -4.94 -22.45 1.43
C THR A 73 -5.29 -23.12 0.11
N ASP A 74 -6.59 -23.18 -0.22
CA ASP A 74 -7.10 -23.59 -1.53
C ASP A 74 -7.27 -22.42 -2.51
N PHE A 75 -6.64 -21.27 -2.21
CA PHE A 75 -6.63 -20.12 -3.10
C PHE A 75 -5.53 -20.22 -4.17
N GLU A 76 -5.79 -19.59 -5.31
CA GLU A 76 -4.80 -19.28 -6.34
C GLU A 76 -4.68 -17.76 -6.46
N LEU A 77 -3.48 -17.24 -6.24
CA LEU A 77 -3.24 -15.81 -6.34
C LEU A 77 -3.22 -15.35 -7.81
N VAL A 78 -4.06 -14.39 -8.16
CA VAL A 78 -4.20 -13.89 -9.54
C VAL A 78 -3.65 -12.48 -9.73
N GLY A 79 -3.39 -11.75 -8.66
CA GLY A 79 -2.79 -10.41 -8.68
C GLY A 79 -2.71 -9.77 -7.29
N GLY A 80 -1.98 -8.67 -7.20
CA GLY A 80 -1.87 -7.87 -5.98
C GLY A 80 -1.79 -6.37 -6.26
N TYR A 81 -2.41 -5.57 -5.41
CA TYR A 81 -2.51 -4.12 -5.60
C TYR A 81 -2.10 -3.35 -4.35
N LEU A 82 -1.27 -2.34 -4.55
CA LEU A 82 -1.09 -1.24 -3.60
C LEU A 82 -2.18 -0.19 -3.89
N SER A 83 -2.94 0.21 -2.88
CA SER A 83 -3.89 1.34 -2.95
C SER A 83 -3.42 2.47 -2.03
N PRO A 84 -2.68 3.48 -2.54
CA PRO A 84 -2.28 4.62 -1.74
C PRO A 84 -3.47 5.48 -1.31
N VAL A 85 -3.57 5.79 -0.02
CA VAL A 85 -4.69 6.58 0.53
C VAL A 85 -4.79 7.98 -0.13
N SER A 86 -5.99 8.55 -0.22
CA SER A 86 -6.20 9.95 -0.61
C SER A 86 -5.60 10.95 0.37
N ASP A 87 -5.18 12.12 -0.11
CA ASP A 87 -4.76 13.25 0.74
C ASP A 87 -5.91 13.78 1.62
N ALA A 88 -7.17 13.47 1.26
CA ALA A 88 -8.34 13.72 2.11
C ALA A 88 -8.30 13.00 3.47
N TYR A 89 -7.42 12.00 3.64
CA TYR A 89 -7.16 11.35 4.92
C TYR A 89 -6.53 12.28 5.96
N ARG A 90 -5.88 13.38 5.55
CA ARG A 90 -5.34 14.44 6.43
C ARG A 90 -4.40 13.96 7.54
N LYS A 91 -3.70 12.85 7.33
CA LYS A 91 -2.68 12.36 8.27
C LYS A 91 -1.45 13.27 8.26
N ALA A 92 -1.02 13.71 9.44
CA ALA A 92 0.14 14.57 9.60
C ALA A 92 1.42 13.94 9.01
N GLY A 93 2.18 14.73 8.26
CA GLY A 93 3.46 14.31 7.67
C GLY A 93 3.34 13.35 6.47
N LEU A 94 2.16 13.26 5.84
CA LEU A 94 1.96 12.53 4.59
C LEU A 94 2.49 13.37 3.42
N ALA A 95 3.33 12.79 2.56
CA ALA A 95 3.62 13.40 1.26
C ALA A 95 2.34 13.41 0.40
N SER A 96 2.25 14.28 -0.60
CA SER A 96 1.09 14.30 -1.49
C SER A 96 0.83 12.94 -2.14
N ALA A 97 -0.42 12.67 -2.48
CA ALA A 97 -0.85 11.42 -3.12
C ALA A 97 -0.06 11.17 -4.40
N GLU A 98 0.17 12.21 -5.20
CA GLU A 98 0.99 12.16 -6.41
C GLU A 98 2.40 11.58 -6.14
N HIS A 99 3.10 12.07 -5.11
CA HIS A 99 4.43 11.55 -4.76
C HIS A 99 4.37 10.11 -4.30
N ARG A 100 3.36 9.74 -3.51
CA ARG A 100 3.22 8.39 -2.96
C ARG A 100 2.89 7.37 -4.04
N VAL A 101 1.99 7.70 -4.95
CA VAL A 101 1.68 6.90 -6.15
C VAL A 101 2.94 6.69 -6.99
N ALA A 102 3.68 7.77 -7.30
CA ALA A 102 4.92 7.66 -8.07
C ALA A 102 5.97 6.75 -7.41
N MET A 103 6.15 6.88 -6.09
CA MET A 103 7.07 6.01 -5.34
C MET A 103 6.60 4.55 -5.31
N CYS A 104 5.30 4.29 -5.18
CA CYS A 104 4.75 2.94 -5.27
C CYS A 104 4.97 2.34 -6.66
N GLN A 105 4.72 3.12 -7.72
CA GLN A 105 4.90 2.67 -9.11
C GLN A 105 6.36 2.32 -9.38
N LEU A 106 7.28 3.19 -8.95
CA LEU A 106 8.73 2.95 -9.04
C LEU A 106 9.19 1.69 -8.32
N ALA A 107 8.67 1.45 -7.12
CA ALA A 107 8.99 0.26 -6.36
C ALA A 107 8.50 -1.00 -7.09
N VAL A 108 7.22 -1.01 -7.47
CA VAL A 108 6.57 -2.15 -8.12
C VAL A 108 7.22 -2.47 -9.48
N ASP A 109 7.48 -1.47 -10.32
CA ASP A 109 8.04 -1.69 -11.65
C ASP A 109 9.47 -2.24 -11.65
N GLN A 110 10.25 -1.93 -10.62
CA GLN A 110 11.60 -2.45 -10.50
C GLN A 110 11.65 -3.83 -9.86
N THR A 111 10.75 -4.12 -8.89
CA THR A 111 10.95 -5.25 -7.98
C THR A 111 9.87 -6.32 -8.07
N SER A 112 8.83 -6.17 -8.89
CA SER A 112 7.72 -7.12 -8.95
C SER A 112 7.21 -7.36 -10.38
N ASP A 113 6.82 -8.59 -10.64
CA ASP A 113 6.18 -9.06 -11.87
C ASP A 113 4.65 -9.28 -11.73
N TRP A 114 4.10 -9.19 -10.51
CA TRP A 114 2.69 -9.49 -10.23
C TRP A 114 1.94 -8.39 -9.46
N LEU A 115 2.64 -7.40 -8.91
CA LEU A 115 2.05 -6.28 -8.19
C LEU A 115 1.74 -5.10 -9.11
N MET A 116 0.69 -4.35 -8.78
CA MET A 116 0.27 -3.11 -9.44
C MET A 116 -0.06 -2.03 -8.41
N VAL A 117 -0.16 -0.79 -8.88
CA VAL A 117 -0.64 0.35 -8.08
C VAL A 117 -1.95 0.79 -8.68
N ASP A 118 -3.00 0.83 -7.87
CA ASP A 118 -4.27 1.43 -8.27
C ASP A 118 -4.34 2.89 -7.79
N THR A 119 -4.78 3.79 -8.69
CA THR A 119 -4.86 5.23 -8.43
C THR A 119 -6.28 5.71 -8.15
N TRP A 120 -7.27 4.82 -8.05
CA TRP A 120 -8.67 5.22 -7.82
C TRP A 120 -8.85 5.95 -6.51
N GLU A 121 -8.41 5.35 -5.39
CA GLU A 121 -8.50 5.94 -4.06
C GLU A 121 -7.82 7.32 -3.97
N PRO A 122 -6.55 7.49 -4.40
CA PRO A 122 -5.88 8.78 -4.30
C PRO A 122 -6.48 9.87 -5.20
N MET A 123 -7.21 9.50 -6.25
CA MET A 123 -7.93 10.45 -7.12
C MET A 123 -9.26 10.93 -6.51
N GLN A 124 -9.74 10.33 -5.42
CA GLN A 124 -10.97 10.76 -4.77
C GLN A 124 -10.79 12.08 -4.02
N LYS A 125 -11.75 13.00 -4.20
CA LYS A 125 -11.81 14.30 -3.51
C LYS A 125 -12.08 14.18 -2.02
N GLU A 126 -12.80 13.12 -1.62
CA GLU A 126 -13.16 12.83 -0.25
C GLU A 126 -12.47 11.55 0.23
N TYR A 127 -12.29 11.43 1.54
CA TYR A 127 -11.74 10.22 2.15
C TYR A 127 -12.67 9.03 1.88
N GLN A 128 -12.08 7.91 1.46
CA GLN A 128 -12.80 6.67 1.24
C GLN A 128 -12.52 5.67 2.37
N PRO A 129 -13.56 5.13 3.02
CA PRO A 129 -13.39 3.97 3.89
C PRO A 129 -12.83 2.77 3.12
N THR A 130 -12.01 1.95 3.77
CA THR A 130 -11.42 0.74 3.15
C THR A 130 -12.47 -0.18 2.53
N ALA A 131 -13.66 -0.30 3.14
CA ALA A 131 -14.76 -1.08 2.57
C ALA A 131 -15.15 -0.62 1.15
N VAL A 132 -15.18 0.70 0.92
CA VAL A 132 -15.51 1.28 -0.39
C VAL A 132 -14.38 1.04 -1.40
N VAL A 133 -13.13 1.09 -0.95
CA VAL A 133 -11.98 0.75 -1.79
C VAL A 133 -12.06 -0.72 -2.23
N LEU A 134 -12.40 -1.64 -1.33
CA LEU A 134 -12.58 -3.06 -1.69
C LEU A 134 -13.80 -3.28 -2.60
N ASP A 135 -14.89 -2.54 -2.41
CA ASP A 135 -16.04 -2.52 -3.33
C ASP A 135 -15.66 -2.07 -4.74
N HIS A 136 -14.79 -1.09 -4.86
CA HIS A 136 -14.26 -0.65 -6.15
C HIS A 136 -13.50 -1.79 -6.86
N PHE A 137 -12.57 -2.46 -6.17
CA PHE A 137 -11.87 -3.62 -6.73
C PHE A 137 -12.82 -4.76 -7.12
N ASP A 138 -13.80 -5.08 -6.28
CA ASP A 138 -14.83 -6.10 -6.57
C ASP A 138 -15.66 -5.73 -7.80
N HIS A 139 -16.04 -4.45 -7.94
CA HIS A 139 -16.78 -3.98 -9.10
C HIS A 139 -15.97 -4.11 -10.40
N GLU A 140 -14.76 -3.55 -10.44
CA GLU A 140 -13.90 -3.61 -11.63
C GLU A 140 -13.60 -5.06 -12.04
N ILE A 141 -13.36 -5.94 -11.08
CA ILE A 141 -12.95 -7.31 -11.38
C ILE A 141 -14.12 -8.25 -11.63
N ASN A 142 -15.12 -8.25 -10.76
CA ASN A 142 -16.21 -9.23 -10.83
C ASN A 142 -17.41 -8.73 -11.61
N THR A 143 -17.61 -7.42 -11.73
CA THR A 143 -18.72 -6.85 -12.52
C THR A 143 -18.26 -6.47 -13.92
N VAL A 144 -17.22 -5.62 -14.05
CA VAL A 144 -16.76 -5.11 -15.35
C VAL A 144 -16.02 -6.21 -16.13
N ARG A 145 -15.06 -6.89 -15.50
CA ARG A 145 -14.26 -7.96 -16.15
C ARG A 145 -14.87 -9.37 -16.05
N GLN A 146 -15.97 -9.51 -15.31
CA GLN A 146 -16.67 -10.79 -15.13
C GLN A 146 -15.77 -11.91 -14.57
N GLY A 147 -14.87 -11.56 -13.64
CA GLY A 147 -13.98 -12.51 -12.97
C GLY A 147 -12.78 -12.95 -13.82
N ILE A 148 -12.31 -14.19 -13.63
CA ILE A 148 -11.17 -14.79 -14.34
C ILE A 148 -11.57 -16.07 -15.08
N GLU A 149 -10.93 -16.39 -16.20
CA GLU A 149 -11.14 -17.66 -16.90
C GLU A 149 -10.57 -18.83 -16.08
N ALA A 150 -11.37 -19.85 -15.83
CA ALA A 150 -10.96 -21.02 -15.05
C ALA A 150 -10.16 -22.05 -15.89
N GLY A 151 -9.96 -21.83 -17.19
CA GLY A 151 -9.25 -22.77 -18.07
C GLY A 151 -10.10 -23.94 -18.60
N ASN A 152 -11.35 -24.09 -18.14
CA ASN A 152 -12.32 -25.09 -18.60
C ASN A 152 -13.47 -24.49 -19.43
N GLY A 153 -13.30 -23.26 -19.94
CA GLY A 153 -14.33 -22.51 -20.66
C GLY A 153 -15.34 -21.77 -19.77
N THR A 154 -15.22 -21.86 -18.44
CA THR A 154 -16.02 -21.08 -17.49
C THR A 154 -15.23 -19.90 -16.92
N ARG A 155 -15.93 -18.91 -16.37
CA ARG A 155 -15.33 -17.84 -15.56
C ARG A 155 -15.71 -18.00 -14.09
N LYS A 156 -14.79 -17.66 -13.20
CA LYS A 156 -15.02 -17.64 -11.75
C LYS A 156 -14.91 -16.22 -11.21
N PRO A 157 -15.78 -15.82 -10.26
CA PRO A 157 -15.56 -14.59 -9.49
C PRO A 157 -14.27 -14.71 -8.67
N ILE A 158 -13.53 -13.62 -8.57
CA ILE A 158 -12.27 -13.52 -7.82
C ILE A 158 -12.59 -13.06 -6.40
N GLN A 159 -12.09 -13.78 -5.40
CA GLN A 159 -12.13 -13.35 -4.01
C GLN A 159 -11.20 -12.14 -3.86
N ILE A 160 -11.75 -10.99 -3.49
CA ILE A 160 -10.96 -9.82 -3.10
C ILE A 160 -10.69 -9.93 -1.60
N ALA A 161 -9.45 -9.73 -1.16
CA ALA A 161 -9.11 -9.73 0.25
C ALA A 161 -8.14 -8.59 0.60
N LEU A 162 -8.30 -8.04 1.80
CA LEU A 162 -7.41 -7.02 2.33
C LEU A 162 -6.09 -7.67 2.79
N LEU A 163 -4.95 -7.08 2.45
CA LEU A 163 -3.64 -7.45 2.97
C LEU A 163 -3.13 -6.34 3.90
N ALA A 164 -2.83 -6.69 5.15
CA ALA A 164 -2.38 -5.72 6.13
C ALA A 164 -1.36 -6.30 7.12
N GLY A 165 -0.66 -5.41 7.83
CA GLY A 165 0.09 -5.78 9.02
C GLY A 165 -0.83 -5.93 10.24
N ALA A 166 -0.35 -6.64 11.26
CA ALA A 166 -1.09 -6.89 12.50
C ALA A 166 -1.58 -5.62 13.23
N ASP A 167 -0.94 -4.47 13.03
CA ASP A 167 -1.40 -3.18 13.55
C ASP A 167 -2.84 -2.87 13.13
N LEU A 168 -3.25 -3.23 11.90
CA LEU A 168 -4.60 -2.96 11.42
C LEU A 168 -5.64 -3.78 12.18
N VAL A 169 -5.36 -5.06 12.46
CA VAL A 169 -6.27 -5.95 13.19
C VAL A 169 -6.52 -5.44 14.60
N HIS A 170 -5.47 -4.93 15.26
CA HIS A 170 -5.60 -4.29 16.55
C HIS A 170 -6.55 -3.10 16.51
N THR A 171 -6.48 -2.26 15.45
CA THR A 171 -7.45 -1.18 15.31
C THR A 171 -8.87 -1.72 15.08
N MET A 172 -9.03 -2.80 14.31
CA MET A 172 -10.32 -3.44 14.04
C MET A 172 -10.93 -4.08 15.29
N SER A 173 -10.11 -4.61 16.20
CA SER A 173 -10.56 -5.15 17.49
C SER A 173 -10.79 -4.06 18.55
N THR A 174 -10.32 -2.83 18.33
CA THR A 174 -10.48 -1.73 19.30
C THR A 174 -11.90 -1.14 19.22
N PRO A 175 -12.67 -1.16 20.32
CA PRO A 175 -14.04 -0.64 20.33
C PRO A 175 -14.12 0.83 19.92
N GLY A 176 -15.05 1.15 19.03
CA GLY A 176 -15.33 2.53 18.58
C GLY A 176 -14.40 3.07 17.49
N VAL A 177 -13.41 2.30 17.04
CA VAL A 177 -12.54 2.69 15.90
C VAL A 177 -13.17 2.33 14.57
N TRP A 178 -13.81 1.15 14.48
CA TRP A 178 -14.52 0.68 13.30
C TRP A 178 -16.00 0.49 13.62
N SER A 179 -16.86 0.75 12.64
CA SER A 179 -18.27 0.39 12.75
C SER A 179 -18.42 -1.12 12.54
N GLU A 180 -19.36 -1.75 13.25
CA GLU A 180 -19.65 -3.18 13.06
C GLU A 180 -20.07 -3.48 11.62
N LYS A 181 -20.80 -2.54 10.98
CA LYS A 181 -21.15 -2.62 9.56
C LYS A 181 -19.92 -2.69 8.66
N ASP A 182 -18.90 -1.87 8.90
CA ASP A 182 -17.66 -1.91 8.11
C ASP A 182 -16.86 -3.18 8.39
N LEU A 183 -16.85 -3.68 9.64
CA LEU A 183 -16.21 -4.96 9.96
C LEU A 183 -16.91 -6.13 9.29
N ASP A 184 -18.24 -6.18 9.32
CA ASP A 184 -19.04 -7.18 8.60
C ASP A 184 -18.80 -7.12 7.09
N HIS A 185 -18.70 -5.91 6.54
CA HIS A 185 -18.45 -5.73 5.12
C HIS A 185 -17.05 -6.21 4.74
N ILE A 186 -16.02 -5.74 5.44
CA ILE A 186 -14.63 -6.08 5.13
C ILE A 186 -14.35 -7.55 5.46
N LEU A 187 -14.57 -7.97 6.70
CA LEU A 187 -14.18 -9.30 7.18
C LEU A 187 -15.21 -10.38 6.78
N GLY A 188 -16.48 -10.02 6.61
CA GLY A 188 -17.52 -10.96 6.19
C GLY A 188 -17.56 -11.22 4.68
N LYS A 189 -17.49 -10.16 3.85
CA LYS A 189 -17.55 -10.29 2.38
C LYS A 189 -16.19 -10.61 1.75
N TYR A 190 -15.16 -9.87 2.14
CA TYR A 190 -13.85 -9.92 1.49
C TYR A 190 -12.84 -10.79 2.23
N GLY A 191 -12.79 -10.68 3.55
CA GLY A 191 -11.75 -11.31 4.35
C GLY A 191 -10.44 -10.55 4.28
N THR A 192 -9.47 -11.04 5.05
CA THR A 192 -8.20 -10.35 5.25
C THR A 192 -7.04 -11.32 5.50
N PHE A 193 -5.88 -10.96 5.00
CA PHE A 193 -4.60 -11.60 5.23
C PHE A 193 -3.75 -10.67 6.09
N ILE A 194 -3.34 -11.15 7.25
CA ILE A 194 -2.65 -10.34 8.26
C ILE A 194 -1.27 -10.89 8.49
N VAL A 195 -0.26 -10.06 8.23
CA VAL A 195 1.12 -10.38 8.55
C VAL A 195 1.40 -9.99 10.00
N GLU A 196 1.77 -10.98 10.82
CA GLU A 196 2.19 -10.77 12.21
C GLU A 196 3.38 -9.81 12.30
N ARG A 197 3.45 -9.09 13.42
CA ARG A 197 4.57 -8.22 13.75
C ARG A 197 5.00 -8.46 15.19
N THR A 198 6.28 -8.26 15.46
CA THR A 198 6.83 -8.39 16.81
C THR A 198 6.16 -7.41 17.77
N GLY A 199 5.67 -7.91 18.90
CA GLY A 199 5.04 -7.10 19.95
C GLY A 199 3.54 -6.87 19.77
N THR A 200 2.91 -7.58 18.83
CA THR A 200 1.48 -7.49 18.57
C THR A 200 0.76 -8.75 19.08
N ASP A 201 -0.16 -8.60 20.05
CA ASP A 201 -0.96 -9.72 20.58
C ASP A 201 -2.12 -10.03 19.62
N ILE A 202 -1.86 -10.91 18.64
CA ILE A 202 -2.87 -11.24 17.64
C ILE A 202 -4.01 -12.08 18.24
N ASP A 203 -3.75 -12.87 19.27
CA ASP A 203 -4.74 -13.77 19.86
C ASP A 203 -5.87 -12.98 20.54
N GLU A 204 -5.53 -11.92 21.28
CA GLU A 204 -6.52 -11.02 21.88
C GLU A 204 -7.37 -10.33 20.79
N ALA A 205 -6.73 -9.82 19.73
CA ALA A 205 -7.43 -9.16 18.65
C ALA A 205 -8.37 -10.12 17.90
N LEU A 206 -7.95 -11.36 17.65
CA LEU A 206 -8.79 -12.41 17.06
C LEU A 206 -9.94 -12.81 17.99
N ALA A 207 -9.75 -12.81 19.31
CA ALA A 207 -10.80 -13.08 20.30
C ALA A 207 -11.93 -12.05 20.23
N ALA A 208 -11.62 -10.78 19.91
CA ALA A 208 -12.64 -9.76 19.68
C ALA A 208 -13.34 -9.92 18.30
N LEU A 209 -12.67 -10.52 17.32
CA LEU A 209 -13.14 -10.69 15.94
C LEU A 209 -13.63 -12.12 15.62
N GLN A 210 -14.02 -12.90 16.64
CA GLN A 210 -14.35 -14.34 16.47
C GLN A 210 -15.42 -14.60 15.41
N THR A 211 -16.41 -13.69 15.28
CA THR A 211 -17.48 -13.78 14.28
C THR A 211 -16.94 -13.96 12.86
N TRP A 212 -15.81 -13.33 12.53
CA TRP A 212 -15.21 -13.36 11.20
C TRP A 212 -13.92 -14.18 11.12
N LYS A 213 -13.56 -14.91 12.18
CA LYS A 213 -12.29 -15.64 12.29
C LYS A 213 -11.97 -16.53 11.08
N LYS A 214 -12.99 -17.14 10.47
CA LYS A 214 -12.83 -18.01 9.29
C LYS A 214 -12.31 -17.28 8.03
N ASN A 215 -12.51 -15.97 7.95
CA ASN A 215 -12.10 -15.12 6.84
C ASN A 215 -10.86 -14.27 7.19
N ILE A 216 -10.24 -14.57 8.34
CA ILE A 216 -9.03 -13.90 8.82
C ILE A 216 -7.87 -14.90 8.72
N HIS A 217 -6.97 -14.65 7.77
CA HIS A 217 -5.80 -15.47 7.51
C HIS A 217 -4.57 -14.84 8.16
N VAL A 218 -4.08 -15.44 9.25
CA VAL A 218 -2.89 -14.93 9.95
C VAL A 218 -1.63 -15.59 9.39
N ILE A 219 -0.68 -14.74 9.00
CA ILE A 219 0.59 -15.11 8.38
C ILE A 219 1.72 -14.80 9.37
N GLN A 220 2.39 -15.84 9.83
CA GLN A 220 3.51 -15.68 10.77
C GLN A 220 4.74 -15.06 10.09
N GLN A 221 5.35 -14.09 10.77
CA GLN A 221 6.58 -13.47 10.32
C GLN A 221 7.81 -14.23 10.84
N LEU A 222 8.33 -15.16 10.04
CA LEU A 222 9.51 -15.96 10.40
C LEU A 222 10.80 -15.13 10.46
N ILE A 223 10.91 -14.08 9.64
CA ILE A 223 12.04 -13.14 9.66
C ILE A 223 11.51 -11.77 10.03
N GLN A 224 11.94 -11.27 11.18
CA GLN A 224 11.50 -9.97 11.68
C GLN A 224 12.05 -8.84 10.79
N ASN A 225 11.13 -8.05 10.24
CA ASN A 225 11.44 -6.82 9.53
C ASN A 225 10.51 -5.72 10.04
N ASP A 226 11.08 -4.73 10.72
CA ASP A 226 10.34 -3.64 11.37
C ASP A 226 10.64 -2.27 10.71
N VAL A 227 11.05 -2.28 9.44
CA VAL A 227 11.34 -1.09 8.63
C VAL A 227 10.03 -0.39 8.23
N SER A 228 9.56 0.50 9.10
CA SER A 228 8.38 1.32 8.88
C SER A 228 8.70 2.63 8.14
N SER A 229 7.72 3.18 7.41
CA SER A 229 7.86 4.49 6.77
C SER A 229 8.21 5.60 7.77
N THR A 230 7.77 5.51 9.03
CA THR A 230 8.13 6.46 10.09
C THR A 230 9.62 6.43 10.39
N LYS A 231 10.24 5.24 10.45
CA LYS A 231 11.71 5.12 10.60
C LYS A 231 12.45 5.64 9.38
N ILE A 232 11.94 5.38 8.18
CA ILE A 232 12.52 5.93 6.93
C ILE A 232 12.51 7.46 6.94
N ARG A 233 11.37 8.10 7.24
CA ARG A 233 11.29 9.57 7.36
C ARG A 233 12.19 10.12 8.47
N LEU A 234 12.41 9.37 9.56
CA LEU A 234 13.36 9.77 10.60
C LEU A 234 14.80 9.73 10.10
N PHE A 235 15.18 8.71 9.34
CA PHE A 235 16.54 8.58 8.80
C PHE A 235 16.82 9.68 7.77
N LEU A 236 15.87 9.93 6.87
CA LEU A 236 15.97 11.00 5.86
C LEU A 236 16.13 12.38 6.50
N ARG A 237 15.36 12.70 7.55
CA ARG A 237 15.52 13.97 8.30
C ARG A 237 16.88 14.11 9.01
N ARG A 238 17.52 12.98 9.32
CA ARG A 238 18.84 12.94 9.98
C ARG A 238 19.99 12.79 8.99
N ASP A 239 19.72 12.93 7.69
CA ASP A 239 20.70 12.71 6.62
C ASP A 239 21.37 11.31 6.70
N MET A 240 20.64 10.32 7.22
CA MET A 240 21.08 8.94 7.32
C MET A 240 20.66 8.16 6.09
N SER A 241 21.54 7.26 5.65
CA SER A 241 21.26 6.39 4.52
C SER A 241 20.05 5.48 4.77
N VAL A 242 19.16 5.40 3.78
CA VAL A 242 18.03 4.46 3.72
C VAL A 242 18.23 3.38 2.66
N ARG A 243 19.46 3.25 2.13
CA ARG A 243 19.82 2.23 1.15
C ARG A 243 19.56 0.84 1.73
N TYR A 244 19.03 -0.06 0.91
CA TYR A 244 18.62 -1.42 1.28
C TYR A 244 17.39 -1.51 2.21
N LEU A 245 16.84 -0.38 2.65
CA LEU A 245 15.59 -0.34 3.41
C LEU A 245 14.37 -0.07 2.51
N ILE A 246 14.60 0.65 1.40
CA ILE A 246 13.63 0.94 0.35
C ILE A 246 14.29 0.76 -1.04
N PRO A 247 13.50 0.60 -2.13
CA PRO A 247 14.03 0.48 -3.49
C PRO A 247 14.85 1.70 -3.93
N VAL A 248 15.94 1.48 -4.68
CA VAL A 248 16.86 2.54 -5.12
C VAL A 248 16.17 3.65 -5.94
N PRO A 249 15.25 3.36 -6.89
CA PRO A 249 14.50 4.38 -7.62
C PRO A 249 13.65 5.26 -6.70
N VAL A 250 13.12 4.71 -5.61
CA VAL A 250 12.38 5.48 -4.60
C VAL A 250 13.32 6.44 -3.86
N ILE A 251 14.56 6.02 -3.56
CA ILE A 251 15.58 6.90 -2.97
C ILE A 251 15.87 8.07 -3.91
N HIS A 252 16.17 7.78 -5.18
CA HIS A 252 16.43 8.82 -6.18
C HIS A 252 15.25 9.79 -6.34
N TYR A 253 14.01 9.28 -6.30
CA TYR A 253 12.81 10.11 -6.36
C TYR A 253 12.71 11.06 -5.16
N ILE A 254 12.90 10.54 -3.95
CA ILE A 254 12.88 11.32 -2.71
C ILE A 254 13.93 12.44 -2.76
N GLU A 255 15.14 12.13 -3.20
CA GLU A 255 16.24 13.10 -3.34
C GLU A 255 15.93 14.17 -4.39
N GLN A 256 15.47 13.77 -5.58
CA GLN A 256 15.12 14.67 -6.67
C GLN A 256 14.01 15.66 -6.28
N HIS A 257 13.01 15.19 -5.55
CA HIS A 257 11.85 15.99 -5.13
C HIS A 257 12.01 16.63 -3.74
N ASN A 258 13.18 16.48 -3.09
CA ASN A 258 13.46 16.99 -1.74
C ASN A 258 12.40 16.60 -0.69
N LEU A 259 11.85 15.39 -0.80
CA LEU A 259 10.81 14.92 0.11
C LEU A 259 11.39 14.61 1.50
N TYR A 260 10.55 14.78 2.53
CA TYR A 260 10.85 14.39 3.92
C TYR A 260 12.03 15.11 4.59
N LYS A 261 12.49 16.24 4.04
CA LYS A 261 13.37 17.18 4.74
C LYS A 261 12.52 18.08 5.65
N ASP A 262 13.06 18.53 6.79
CA ASP A 262 12.31 19.21 7.85
C ASP A 262 11.36 20.33 7.37
N ASP A 263 10.12 20.31 7.88
CA ASP A 263 9.17 21.43 7.79
C ASP A 263 9.67 22.60 8.66
N SER A 264 10.55 23.43 8.11
CA SER A 264 10.88 24.75 8.67
C SER A 264 10.21 25.90 7.89
N THR A 265 9.35 25.60 6.91
CA THR A 265 8.69 26.63 6.07
C THR A 265 7.17 26.69 6.22
N ALA A 266 6.56 25.96 7.15
CA ALA A 266 5.14 26.12 7.51
C ALA A 266 4.99 26.87 8.87
N SER A 267 5.30 28.17 8.90
CA SER A 267 4.75 29.21 9.82
C SER A 267 5.70 30.39 10.11
N THR A 268 6.12 31.14 9.09
CA THR A 268 6.54 32.55 9.30
C THR A 268 5.98 33.45 8.20
N ASP A 269 4.65 33.54 8.12
CA ASP A 269 4.03 34.75 7.59
C ASP A 269 2.73 35.07 8.35
N LYS A 270 2.90 35.65 9.54
CA LYS A 270 1.90 36.53 10.15
C LYS A 270 2.62 37.72 10.77
N GLY A 271 2.77 38.75 9.94
CA GLY A 271 2.80 40.18 10.29
C GLY A 271 3.41 40.57 11.64
N LYS A 272 4.72 40.89 11.64
CA LYS A 272 5.24 41.88 12.58
C LYS A 272 4.83 43.27 12.10
N GLY A 273 3.70 43.75 12.61
CA GLY A 273 3.39 45.18 12.61
C GLY A 273 4.47 45.91 13.41
N ARG A 274 5.31 46.68 12.73
CA ARG A 274 6.19 47.69 13.35
C ARG A 274 5.28 48.80 13.89
N GLN A 275 5.17 48.94 15.20
CA GLN A 275 4.75 50.20 15.82
C GLN A 275 5.99 51.09 15.92
N GLU A 276 5.96 52.22 15.24
CA GLU A 276 6.89 53.33 15.44
C GLU A 276 6.54 54.07 16.73
N PRO A 277 7.53 54.55 17.51
CA PRO A 277 7.27 55.42 18.65
C PRO A 277 7.02 56.85 18.15
N GLY A 278 5.78 57.30 18.23
CA GLY A 278 5.40 58.70 17.98
C GLY A 278 5.92 59.61 19.10
N SER A 279 6.81 60.53 18.72
CA SER A 279 7.26 61.67 19.51
C SER A 279 6.24 62.81 19.44
N SER A 280 5.96 63.38 20.62
CA SER A 280 5.76 64.79 20.94
C SER A 280 4.98 65.71 19.98
N GLY A 281 3.84 66.21 20.46
CA GLY A 281 3.15 67.41 19.99
C GLY A 281 2.07 67.81 20.97
#